data_AF-A0A6A6UJZ2-F1
#
_entry.id   AF-A0A6A6UJZ2-F1
#
_cell.length_a   1.000
_cell.length_b   1.000
_cell.length_c   1.000
_cell.angle_alpha   90.00
_cell.angle_beta   90.00
_cell.angle_gamma   90.00
#
_symmetry.space_group_name_H-M   'P 1'
#
loop_
_entity.id
_entity.type
_entity.pdbx_description
1 polymer ?
#
loop_
_entity_poly.entity_id
_entity_poly.type
_entity_poly.pdbx_seq_one_letter_code
_entity_poly.pdbx_strand_id
1 'polypeptide(L)'
;MSRDPVPAVLIFLSDLTRFTTETKVRFLGCVADYDSGNVLLTHHYPRATATQVVAKVNLDHVLESARPVELQKGAWVNVVGYTVGRSEDPVYVADVGKTAVEAVVCVKAVMLWGDGDLNLDDYEQALQGRKDTGTAA
;
A
#
# COMPACT_ATOMS: atom_id res chain seq x y z
N MET A 1 -14.27 -27.88 -1.28
CA MET A 1 -13.52 -26.63 -1.02
C MET A 1 -13.61 -25.81 -2.28
N SER A 2 -14.34 -24.69 -2.26
CA SER A 2 -14.37 -23.78 -3.41
C SER A 2 -12.93 -23.31 -3.69
N ARG A 3 -12.53 -23.33 -4.96
CA ARG A 3 -11.23 -22.84 -5.45
C ARG A 3 -11.34 -21.38 -5.94
N ASP A 4 -12.39 -20.67 -5.51
CA ASP A 4 -12.59 -19.31 -5.95
C ASP A 4 -11.47 -18.43 -5.36
N PRO A 5 -10.77 -17.64 -6.19
CA PRO A 5 -9.71 -16.79 -5.71
C PRO A 5 -10.27 -15.81 -4.69
N VAL A 6 -9.62 -15.73 -3.52
CA VAL A 6 -10.00 -14.77 -2.47
C VAL A 6 -10.00 -13.37 -3.10
N PRO A 7 -11.11 -12.62 -3.01
CA PRO A 7 -11.19 -11.26 -3.52
C PRO A 7 -10.25 -10.35 -2.71
N ALA A 8 -9.65 -9.37 -3.37
CA ALA A 8 -8.84 -8.37 -2.68
C ALA A 8 -9.72 -7.18 -2.27
N VAL A 9 -9.59 -6.74 -1.02
CA VAL A 9 -10.32 -5.59 -0.50
C VAL A 9 -9.61 -4.30 -0.91
N LEU A 10 -10.30 -3.42 -1.64
CA LEU A 10 -9.74 -2.12 -2.01
C LEU A 10 -9.82 -1.14 -0.83
N ILE A 11 -8.66 -0.66 -0.37
CA ILE A 11 -8.53 0.19 0.82
C ILE A 11 -7.50 1.30 0.62
N PHE A 12 -7.57 2.34 1.45
CA PHE A 12 -6.48 3.31 1.57
C PHE A 12 -5.29 2.66 2.28
N LEU A 13 -4.08 3.15 2.02
CA LEU A 13 -2.88 2.69 2.71
C LEU A 13 -3.00 2.91 4.23
N SER A 14 -3.61 4.01 4.67
CA SER A 14 -3.87 4.28 6.09
C SER A 14 -4.77 3.23 6.77
N ASP A 15 -5.66 2.59 6.02
CA ASP A 15 -6.57 1.56 6.54
C ASP A 15 -5.86 0.21 6.74
N LEU A 16 -4.62 0.03 6.27
CA LEU A 16 -3.85 -1.21 6.48
C LEU A 16 -3.71 -1.59 7.96
N THR A 17 -3.68 -0.59 8.85
CA THR A 17 -3.58 -0.81 10.30
C THR A 17 -4.76 -1.59 10.88
N ARG A 18 -5.90 -1.63 10.18
CA ARG A 18 -7.11 -2.35 10.60
C ARG A 18 -7.01 -3.85 10.40
N PHE A 19 -6.00 -4.32 9.66
CA PHE A 19 -5.81 -5.73 9.32
C PHE A 19 -4.60 -6.29 10.06
N THR A 20 -4.75 -7.49 10.63
CA THR A 20 -3.68 -8.14 11.40
C THR A 20 -2.82 -9.03 10.51
N THR A 21 -3.37 -10.09 9.95
CA THR A 21 -2.67 -11.05 9.08
C THR A 21 -3.61 -11.68 8.06
N GLU A 22 -3.05 -12.23 6.98
CA GLU A 22 -3.72 -13.08 5.98
C GLU A 22 -4.90 -12.43 5.25
N THR A 23 -5.03 -11.10 5.31
CA THR A 23 -6.06 -10.39 4.55
C THR A 23 -5.51 -10.00 3.19
N LYS A 24 -6.24 -10.38 2.13
CA LYS A 24 -5.89 -9.96 0.77
C LYS A 24 -6.39 -8.53 0.53
N VAL A 25 -5.46 -7.61 0.34
CA VAL A 25 -5.74 -6.19 0.19
C VAL A 25 -5.30 -5.70 -1.19
N ARG A 26 -5.97 -4.66 -1.67
CA ARG A 26 -5.55 -3.83 -2.79
C ARG A 26 -5.46 -2.39 -2.31
N PHE A 27 -4.33 -1.75 -2.53
CA PHE A 27 -4.14 -0.34 -2.19
C PHE A 27 -3.19 0.32 -3.18
N LEU A 28 -3.25 1.64 -3.21
CA LEU A 28 -2.32 2.49 -3.94
C LEU A 28 -1.27 3.03 -2.97
N GLY A 29 -0.02 3.15 -3.42
CA GLY A 29 1.03 3.82 -2.66
C GLY A 29 2.09 4.46 -3.56
N CYS A 30 2.71 5.51 -3.04
CA CYS A 30 3.85 6.16 -3.64
C CYS A 30 5.15 5.52 -3.12
N VAL A 31 6.05 5.14 -4.03
CA VAL A 31 7.35 4.58 -3.70
C VAL A 31 8.22 5.61 -3.00
N ALA A 32 8.51 5.36 -1.73
CA ALA A 32 9.36 6.23 -0.94
C ALA A 32 10.81 5.72 -0.86
N ASP A 33 10.98 4.39 -0.85
CA ASP A 33 12.28 3.73 -0.88
C ASP A 33 12.17 2.28 -1.38
N TYR A 34 13.28 1.70 -1.84
CA TYR A 34 13.35 0.31 -2.28
C TYR A 34 14.72 -0.30 -1.93
N ASP A 35 14.71 -1.40 -1.17
CA ASP A 35 15.92 -2.14 -0.79
C ASP A 35 15.62 -3.64 -0.68
N SER A 36 16.54 -4.46 -1.23
CA SER A 36 16.64 -5.89 -0.98
C SER A 36 15.29 -6.64 -1.07
N GLY A 37 14.54 -6.39 -2.14
CA GLY A 37 13.24 -7.02 -2.42
C GLY A 37 12.06 -6.46 -1.61
N ASN A 38 12.25 -5.38 -0.86
CA ASN A 38 11.18 -4.66 -0.17
C ASN A 38 11.05 -3.25 -0.71
N VAL A 39 9.81 -2.81 -0.97
CA VAL A 39 9.49 -1.43 -1.30
C VAL A 39 8.70 -0.79 -0.16
N LEU A 40 9.11 0.41 0.24
CA LEU A 40 8.40 1.23 1.21
C LEU A 40 7.44 2.13 0.46
N LEU A 41 6.15 1.98 0.75
CA LEU A 41 5.08 2.78 0.16
C LEU A 41 4.46 3.70 1.20
N THR A 42 4.14 4.91 0.75
CA THR A 42 3.42 5.90 1.56
C THR A 42 2.24 6.47 0.77
N HIS A 43 1.28 7.03 1.49
CA HIS A 43 0.16 7.74 0.90
C HIS A 43 -0.37 8.74 1.93
N HIS A 44 -0.22 10.04 1.66
CA HIS A 44 -0.60 11.09 2.62
C HIS A 44 -2.11 11.35 2.69
N TYR A 45 -2.94 10.36 2.37
CA TYR A 45 -4.40 10.44 2.50
C TYR A 45 -4.87 9.57 3.68
N PRO A 46 -5.75 10.09 4.55
CA PRO A 46 -6.27 11.46 4.54
C PRO A 46 -5.24 12.48 5.02
N ARG A 47 -5.17 13.65 4.35
CA ARG A 47 -4.14 14.69 4.57
C ARG A 47 -4.19 15.36 5.96
N ALA A 48 -5.28 15.18 6.68
CA ALA A 48 -5.52 15.80 7.99
C ALA A 48 -4.92 15.02 9.17
N THR A 49 -4.23 13.88 8.94
CA THR A 49 -3.69 13.06 10.04
C THR A 49 -2.33 13.57 10.52
N ALA A 50 -2.15 13.60 11.85
CA ALA A 50 -0.88 13.94 12.48
C ALA A 50 0.18 12.83 12.33
N THR A 51 -0.25 11.63 11.92
CA THR A 51 0.58 10.45 11.75
C THR A 51 0.40 9.84 10.36
N GLN A 52 1.40 9.08 9.92
CA GLN A 52 1.41 8.38 8.63
C GLN A 52 1.60 6.88 8.83
N VAL A 53 0.96 6.09 7.97
CA VAL A 53 1.18 4.66 7.87
C VAL A 53 2.16 4.41 6.72
N VAL A 54 3.10 3.50 6.92
CA VAL A 54 4.03 3.05 5.89
C VAL A 54 3.73 1.59 5.58
N ALA A 55 3.65 1.23 4.31
CA ALA A 55 3.57 -0.18 3.91
C ALA A 55 4.96 -0.66 3.50
N LYS A 56 5.47 -1.70 4.18
CA LYS A 56 6.68 -2.42 3.79
C LYS A 56 6.26 -3.62 2.96
N VAL A 57 6.42 -3.53 1.65
CA VAL A 57 5.91 -4.53 0.71
C VAL A 57 7.05 -5.42 0.23
N ASN A 58 7.01 -6.69 0.60
CA ASN A 58 7.91 -7.72 0.07
C ASN A 58 7.49 -8.10 -1.35
N LEU A 59 8.47 -8.07 -2.27
CA LEU A 59 8.27 -8.25 -3.71
C LEU A 59 8.74 -9.63 -4.21
N ASP A 60 9.15 -10.57 -3.34
CA ASP A 60 9.80 -11.83 -3.75
C ASP A 60 9.00 -12.63 -4.79
N HIS A 61 7.67 -12.48 -4.80
CA HIS A 61 6.75 -13.19 -5.71
C HIS A 61 6.42 -12.42 -6.99
N VAL A 62 6.87 -11.17 -7.10
CA VAL A 62 6.57 -10.25 -8.20
C VAL A 62 7.81 -9.56 -8.77
N LEU A 63 9.01 -9.84 -8.26
CA LEU A 63 10.27 -9.23 -8.70
C LEU A 63 10.52 -9.43 -10.21
N GLU A 64 10.19 -10.61 -10.74
CA GLU A 64 10.39 -10.91 -12.17
C GLU A 64 9.46 -10.12 -13.09
N SER A 65 8.31 -9.66 -12.59
CA SER A 65 7.31 -8.91 -13.36
C SER A 65 7.32 -7.41 -13.08
N ALA A 66 7.94 -6.98 -11.98
CA ALA A 66 8.06 -5.56 -11.61
C ALA A 66 9.01 -4.83 -12.57
N ARG A 67 8.55 -3.72 -13.14
CA ARG A 67 9.35 -2.90 -14.04
C ARG A 67 10.19 -1.92 -13.22
N PRO A 68 11.44 -1.61 -13.63
CA PRO A 68 12.28 -0.65 -12.90
C PRO A 68 11.61 0.70 -12.64
N VAL A 69 10.81 1.20 -13.59
CA VAL A 69 10.06 2.46 -13.47
C VAL A 69 9.03 2.43 -12.33
N GLU A 70 8.49 1.26 -11.99
CA GLU A 70 7.51 1.09 -10.92
C GLU A 70 8.18 1.07 -9.54
N LEU A 71 9.51 0.88 -9.48
CA LEU A 71 10.29 0.88 -8.24
C LEU A 71 11.06 2.19 -8.05
N GLN A 72 10.92 3.15 -8.97
CA GLN A 72 11.53 4.46 -8.82
C GLN A 72 10.84 5.26 -7.72
N LYS A 73 11.62 5.96 -6.91
CA LYS A 73 11.11 6.88 -5.90
C LYS A 73 10.18 7.91 -6.54
N GLY A 74 9.00 8.10 -5.96
CA GLY A 74 7.93 8.97 -6.47
C GLY A 74 6.95 8.26 -7.40
N ALA A 75 7.20 7.03 -7.84
CA ALA A 75 6.26 6.27 -8.66
C ALA A 75 5.01 5.88 -7.85
N TRP A 76 3.84 6.02 -8.46
CA TRP A 76 2.58 5.53 -7.90
C TRP A 76 2.32 4.11 -8.39
N VAL A 77 2.14 3.18 -7.45
CA VAL A 77 1.91 1.77 -7.73
C VAL A 77 0.68 1.25 -7.03
N ASN A 78 -0.11 0.46 -7.75
CA ASN A 78 -1.12 -0.39 -7.17
C ASN A 78 -0.45 -1.68 -6.68
N VAL A 79 -0.83 -2.13 -5.49
CA VAL A 79 -0.38 -3.39 -4.91
C VAL A 79 -1.59 -4.25 -4.61
N VAL A 80 -1.51 -5.54 -4.98
CA VAL A 80 -2.34 -6.59 -4.40
C VAL A 80 -1.44 -7.51 -3.61
N GLY A 81 -1.80 -7.77 -2.36
CA GLY A 81 -0.97 -8.58 -1.47
C GLY A 81 -1.70 -9.05 -0.23
N TYR A 82 -1.01 -9.82 0.59
CA TYR A 82 -1.50 -10.31 1.86
C TYR A 82 -0.82 -9.58 3.02
N THR A 83 -1.60 -9.13 4.00
CA THR A 83 -1.04 -8.57 5.24
C THR A 83 -0.32 -9.65 6.05
N VAL A 84 0.85 -9.32 6.58
CA VAL A 84 1.71 -10.26 7.32
C VAL A 84 1.84 -9.85 8.79
N GLY A 85 1.57 -8.58 9.11
CA GLY A 85 1.67 -8.05 10.47
C GLY A 85 2.22 -6.62 10.46
N ARG A 86 2.71 -6.18 11.61
CA ARG A 86 3.37 -4.89 11.79
C ARG A 86 4.86 -5.10 12.08
N SER A 87 5.70 -4.20 11.60
CA SER A 87 7.12 -4.14 11.97
C SER A 87 7.30 -3.19 13.15
N GLU A 88 8.14 -3.59 14.10
CA GLU A 88 8.60 -2.75 15.21
C GLU A 88 9.88 -1.97 14.85
N ASP A 89 10.45 -2.24 13.67
CA ASP A 89 11.67 -1.60 13.23
C ASP A 89 11.41 -0.11 12.95
N PRO A 90 12.27 0.79 13.44
CA PRO A 90 12.16 2.19 13.09
C PRO A 90 12.41 2.36 11.59
N VAL A 91 11.39 2.82 10.87
CA VAL A 91 11.52 3.17 9.45
C VAL A 91 11.57 4.68 9.32
N TYR A 92 12.69 5.18 8.80
CA TYR A 92 12.83 6.57 8.41
C TYR A 92 12.49 6.73 6.93
N VAL A 93 11.40 7.43 6.63
CA VAL A 93 10.99 7.73 5.26
C VAL A 93 11.15 9.22 5.03
N ALA A 94 12.08 9.62 4.16
CA ALA A 94 12.36 11.04 3.90
C ALA A 94 11.11 11.81 3.42
N ASP A 95 10.20 11.14 2.70
CA ASP A 95 8.95 11.70 2.18
C ASP A 95 7.87 11.92 3.26
N VAL A 96 8.01 11.26 4.41
CA VAL A 96 7.17 11.49 5.59
C VAL A 96 7.67 12.71 6.38
N GLY A 97 8.90 13.18 6.10
CA GLY A 97 9.45 14.40 6.65
C GLY A 97 9.49 14.41 8.18
N LYS A 98 8.77 15.34 8.80
CA LYS A 98 8.65 15.47 10.27
C LYS A 98 7.40 14.79 10.83
N THR A 99 6.55 14.23 9.97
CA THR A 99 5.32 13.57 10.42
C THR A 99 5.67 12.26 11.11
N ALA A 100 5.02 11.96 12.23
CA ALA A 100 5.32 10.72 12.95
C ALA A 100 4.78 9.52 12.17
N VAL A 101 5.57 8.45 12.08
CA VAL A 101 5.09 7.16 11.55
C VAL A 101 4.31 6.47 12.66
N GLU A 102 3.02 6.21 12.43
CA GLU A 102 2.15 5.50 13.36
C GLU A 102 2.49 4.00 13.39
N ALA A 103 2.63 3.41 12.21
CA ALA A 103 2.81 1.99 12.03
C ALA A 103 3.48 1.69 10.69
N VAL A 104 4.27 0.63 10.69
CA VAL A 104 4.80 0.00 9.48
C VAL A 104 4.07 -1.32 9.30
N VAL A 105 3.24 -1.44 8.26
CA VAL A 105 2.49 -2.67 7.97
C VAL A 105 3.21 -3.47 6.91
N CYS A 106 3.50 -4.74 7.21
CA CYS A 106 4.17 -5.66 6.30
C CYS A 106 3.15 -6.31 5.37
N VAL A 107 3.41 -6.26 4.06
CA VAL A 107 2.57 -6.85 3.02
C VAL A 107 3.42 -7.74 2.12
N LYS A 108 2.92 -8.93 1.79
CA LYS A 108 3.51 -9.80 0.77
C LYS A 108 2.79 -9.60 -0.55
N ALA A 109 3.46 -9.01 -1.54
CA ALA A 109 2.85 -8.73 -2.83
C ALA A 109 2.62 -10.02 -3.64
N VAL A 110 1.51 -10.05 -4.36
CA VAL A 110 1.20 -11.03 -5.41
C VAL A 110 0.96 -10.36 -6.76
N MET A 111 0.75 -9.04 -6.79
CA MET A 111 0.70 -8.23 -7.99
C MET A 111 1.14 -6.80 -7.67
N LEU A 112 1.91 -6.19 -8.57
CA LEU A 112 2.32 -4.80 -8.50
C LEU A 112 2.30 -4.22 -9.92
N TRP A 113 1.77 -3.01 -10.08
CA TRP A 113 1.81 -2.29 -11.36
C TRP A 113 1.75 -0.79 -11.13
N GLY A 114 2.45 -0.05 -11.99
CA GLY A 114 2.38 1.41 -12.04
C GLY A 114 1.05 1.90 -12.63
N ASP A 115 0.63 3.09 -12.21
CA ASP A 115 -0.53 3.78 -12.78
C ASP A 115 -0.05 5.06 -13.49
N GLY A 116 0.00 5.01 -14.82
CA GLY A 116 0.71 6.00 -15.65
C GLY A 116 0.02 7.35 -15.76
N ASP A 117 -1.31 7.36 -15.84
CA ASP A 117 -2.16 8.56 -15.96
C ASP A 117 -3.08 8.71 -14.74
N LEU A 118 -2.55 8.39 -13.55
CA LEU A 118 -3.31 8.46 -12.31
C LEU A 118 -3.68 9.91 -11.96
N ASN A 119 -4.97 10.21 -11.96
CA ASN A 119 -5.49 11.35 -11.21
C ASN A 119 -5.72 10.94 -9.75
N LEU A 120 -4.82 11.38 -8.87
CA LEU A 120 -4.84 11.01 -7.45
C LEU A 120 -6.12 11.49 -6.75
N ASP A 121 -6.59 12.70 -7.06
CA ASP A 121 -7.78 13.27 -6.42
C ASP A 121 -9.04 12.48 -6.81
N ASP A 122 -9.17 12.08 -8.09
CA ASP A 122 -10.28 11.24 -8.56
C ASP A 122 -10.25 9.84 -7.90
N TYR A 123 -9.06 9.26 -7.75
CA TYR A 123 -8.88 7.99 -7.05
C TYR A 123 -9.31 8.07 -5.59
N GLU A 124 -8.83 9.09 -4.87
CA GLU A 124 -9.16 9.33 -3.46
C GLU A 124 -10.66 9.54 -3.28
N GLN A 125 -11.28 10.37 -4.11
CA GLN A 125 -12.73 10.63 -4.05
C GLN A 125 -13.54 9.37 -4.36
N ALA A 126 -13.17 8.61 -5.38
CA ALA A 126 -13.86 7.38 -5.74
C ALA A 126 -13.76 6.31 -4.64
N LEU A 127 -12.58 6.16 -4.03
CA LEU A 127 -12.38 5.19 -2.96
C LEU A 127 -13.10 5.61 -1.67
N GLN A 128 -13.09 6.90 -1.34
CA GLN A 128 -13.87 7.43 -0.22
C GLN A 128 -15.37 7.17 -0.42
N GLY A 129 -15.90 7.46 -1.60
CA GLY A 129 -17.31 7.17 -1.92
C GLY A 129 -17.68 5.70 -1.74
N ARG A 130 -16.80 4.76 -2.14
CA ARG A 130 -17.01 3.31 -1.92
C ARG A 130 -16.97 2.90 -0.45
N LYS A 131 -16.14 3.56 0.35
CA LYS A 131 -16.02 3.34 1.78
C LYS A 131 -17.31 3.80 2.48
N ASP A 132 -17.83 4.95 2.09
CA ASP A 132 -19.05 5.54 2.67
C ASP A 132 -20.31 4.71 2.33
N THR A 133 -20.36 4.07 1.16
CA THR A 133 -21.46 3.17 0.77
C THR A 133 -21.32 1.75 1.31
N GLY A 134 -20.28 1.45 2.09
CA GLY A 134 -20.04 0.11 2.68
C GLY A 134 -19.75 -0.99 1.64
N THR A 135 -19.33 -0.62 0.43
CA THR A 135 -19.05 -1.57 -0.66
C THR A 135 -17.59 -2.03 -0.67
N ALA A 136 -16.74 -1.47 0.19
CA ALA A 136 -15.40 -1.99 0.47
C ALA A 136 -15.48 -2.96 1.66
N ALA A 137 -15.45 -4.26 1.37
CA ALA A 137 -15.33 -5.36 2.34
C ALA A 137 -14.24 -6.32 1.88
#